data_AF-A0A7T5CGI6-F1
#
_entry.id   AF-A0A7T5CGI6-F1
#
_cell.length_a   1.000
_cell.length_b   1.000
_cell.length_c   1.000
_cell.angle_alpha   90.00
_cell.angle_beta   90.00
_cell.angle_gamma   90.00
#
_symmetry.space_group_name_H-M   'P 1'
#
loop_
_entity.id
_entity.type
_entity.pdbx_description
1 polymer ?
#
loop_
_entity_poly.entity_id
_entity_poly.type
_entity_poly.pdbx_seq_one_letter_code
_entity_poly.pdbx_strand_id
1 'polypeptide(L)' 'MTVAVSADGLLHAAFRPLVPGGEWTPLLAIDPYTAVSPAGGATVITQGDTVMVFAVLPDGRVCRSDYTPERGWSPLMAG' A
#
# COMPACT_ATOMS: atom_id res chain seq x y z
N MET A 1 1.85 -8.87 -5.44
CA MET A 1 2.02 -7.87 -4.36
C MET A 1 1.05 -8.19 -3.24
N THR A 2 1.35 -7.82 -2.01
CA THR A 2 0.40 -7.80 -0.90
C THR A 2 0.47 -6.46 -0.17
N VAL A 3 -0.63 -6.10 0.50
CA VAL A 3 -0.72 -4.95 1.40
C VAL A 3 -1.27 -5.37 2.75
N ALA A 4 -0.87 -4.67 3.81
CA ALA A 4 -1.35 -4.91 5.16
C ALA A 4 -1.34 -3.61 5.97
N VAL A 5 -2.26 -3.50 6.93
CA VAL A 5 -2.29 -2.39 7.89
C VAL A 5 -1.73 -2.89 9.21
N SER A 6 -0.76 -2.19 9.76
CA SER A 6 -0.18 -2.48 11.07
C SER A 6 -1.08 -1.97 12.22
N ALA A 7 -0.81 -2.40 13.45
CA ALA A 7 -1.62 -2.03 14.61
C ALA A 7 -1.54 -0.52 14.96
N ASP A 8 -0.46 0.16 14.57
CA ASP A 8 -0.27 1.61 14.65
C ASP A 8 -0.87 2.36 13.44
N GLY A 9 -1.55 1.66 12.53
CA GLY A 9 -2.28 2.26 11.42
C GLY A 9 -1.42 2.59 10.20
N LEU A 10 -0.15 2.15 10.14
CA LEU A 10 0.65 2.33 8.93
C LEU A 10 0.25 1.32 7.87
N LEU A 11 0.15 1.79 6.64
CA LEU A 11 -0.13 0.93 5.48
C LEU A 11 1.19 0.46 4.89
N HIS A 12 1.37 -0.85 4.79
CA HIS A 12 2.57 -1.48 4.28
C HIS A 12 2.33 -2.24 2.98
N ALA A 13 3.37 -2.34 2.17
CA ALA A 13 3.40 -3.19 0.97
C ALA A 13 4.64 -4.07 0.94
N ALA A 14 4.48 -5.25 0.35
CA ALA A 14 5.58 -6.14 -0.03
C ALA A 14 5.29 -6.75 -1.40
N PHE A 15 6.36 -7.02 -2.17
CA PHE A 15 6.25 -7.70 -3.44
C PHE A 15 7.13 -8.94 -3.48
N ARG A 16 6.76 -9.86 -4.35
CA ARG A 16 7.51 -11.07 -4.65
C ARG A 16 7.56 -11.22 -6.16
N PRO A 17 8.75 -11.32 -6.77
CA PRO A 17 8.87 -11.54 -8.20
C PRO A 17 8.37 -12.95 -8.55
N LEU A 18 7.68 -13.10 -9.68
CA LEU A 18 7.14 -14.36 -10.18
C LEU A 18 8.20 -15.16 -10.95
N VAL A 19 9.33 -15.43 -10.29
CA VAL A 19 10.44 -16.24 -10.82
C VAL A 19 10.74 -17.40 -9.88
N PRO A 20 11.32 -18.52 -10.38
CA PRO A 20 11.76 -19.61 -9.52
C PRO A 20 12.72 -19.10 -8.44
N GLY A 21 12.43 -19.44 -7.17
CA GLY A 21 13.23 -18.98 -6.03
C GLY A 21 13.01 -17.52 -5.62
N GLY A 22 12.06 -16.80 -6.22
CA GLY A 22 11.76 -15.41 -5.84
C GLY A 22 11.34 -15.29 -4.38
N GLU A 23 12.02 -14.41 -3.63
CA GLU A 23 11.73 -14.10 -2.23
C GLU A 23 10.83 -12.87 -2.10
N TRP A 24 10.14 -12.78 -0.96
CA TRP A 24 9.42 -11.55 -0.61
C TRP A 24 10.40 -10.45 -0.25
N THR A 25 10.11 -9.22 -0.68
CA THR A 25 10.78 -8.06 -0.12
C THR A 25 10.38 -7.85 1.34
N PRO A 26 11.17 -7.07 2.11
CA PRO A 26 10.72 -6.56 3.39
C PRO A 26 9.37 -5.86 3.27
N LEU A 27 8.58 -5.95 4.34
CA LEU A 27 7.33 -5.24 4.47
C LEU A 27 7.63 -3.77 4.83
N LEU A 28 7.42 -2.85 3.89
CA LEU A 28 7.78 -1.43 4.04
C LEU A 28 6.53 -0.56 4.06
N ALA A 29 6.57 0.54 4.82
CA ALA A 29 5.49 1.52 4.85
C ALA A 29 5.39 2.24 3.48
N ILE A 30 4.16 2.40 2.99
CA ILE A 30 3.84 3.14 1.75
C ILE A 30 4.02 4.64 1.99
N ASP A 31 3.45 5.14 3.08
CA ASP A 31 3.58 6.52 3.56
C ASP A 31 3.77 6.48 5.09
N PRO A 32 4.98 6.70 5.61
CA PRO A 32 5.26 6.56 7.04
C PRO A 32 4.69 7.72 7.87
N TYR A 33 4.08 8.73 7.24
CA TYR A 33 3.56 9.92 7.92
C TYR A 33 2.04 9.95 8.01
N THR A 34 1.35 9.05 7.31
CA THR A 34 -0.11 9.01 7.24
C THR A 34 -0.65 7.69 7.78
N ALA A 35 -1.41 7.76 8.88
CA ALA A 35 -2.10 6.60 9.42
C ALA A 35 -3.46 6.39 8.75
N VAL A 36 -3.79 5.13 8.48
CA VAL A 36 -5.12 4.65 8.09
C VAL A 36 -5.80 3.98 9.28
N SER A 37 -7.09 3.69 9.16
CA SER A 37 -7.83 2.96 10.19
C SER A 37 -7.33 1.52 10.29
N PRO A 38 -6.89 1.05 11.47
CA PRO A 38 -6.47 -0.34 11.66
C PRO A 38 -7.64 -1.34 11.61
N ALA A 39 -8.88 -0.84 11.76
CA ALA A 39 -10.10 -1.63 11.56
C ALA A 39 -10.62 -1.56 10.11
N GLY A 40 -10.01 -0.72 9.26
CA GLY A 40 -10.35 -0.58 7.86
C GLY A 40 -9.73 -1.69 7.00
N GLY A 41 -10.36 -1.95 5.85
CA GLY A 41 -9.76 -2.82 4.83
C GLY A 41 -8.71 -2.07 4.00
N ALA A 42 -7.74 -2.82 3.46
CA ALA A 42 -6.83 -2.35 2.43
C ALA A 42 -6.93 -3.27 1.20
N THR A 43 -6.97 -2.68 0.00
CA THR A 43 -7.03 -3.42 -1.26
C THR A 43 -5.97 -2.88 -2.22
N VAL A 44 -5.38 -3.78 -3.00
CA VAL A 44 -4.42 -3.45 -4.05
C VAL A 44 -4.97 -3.82 -5.42
N ILE A 45 -4.76 -2.95 -6.41
CA ILE A 45 -5.11 -3.15 -7.81
C ILE A 45 -3.86 -2.86 -8.65
N THR A 46 -3.66 -3.63 -9.71
CA THR A 46 -2.59 -3.38 -10.69
C THR A 46 -3.20 -3.10 -12.05
N GLN A 47 -2.77 -2.02 -12.71
CA GLN A 47 -3.21 -1.63 -14.03
C GLN A 47 -2.00 -1.19 -14.86
N GLY A 48 -1.55 -2.04 -15.79
CA GLY A 48 -0.28 -1.84 -16.48
C GLY A 48 0.88 -1.82 -15.47
N ASP A 49 1.75 -0.82 -15.59
CA ASP A 49 2.90 -0.62 -14.69
C ASP A 49 2.55 0.15 -13.41
N THR A 50 1.29 0.57 -13.26
CA THR A 50 0.82 1.28 -12.07
C THR A 50 0.19 0.30 -11.09
N VAL A 51 0.59 0.41 -9.83
CA VAL A 51 -0.09 -0.26 -8.71
C VAL A 51 -0.81 0.80 -7.89
N MET A 52 -2.06 0.54 -7.55
CA MET A 52 -2.90 1.42 -6.75
C MET A 52 -3.28 0.69 -5.46
N VAL A 53 -3.13 1.37 -4.33
CA VAL A 53 -3.58 0.85 -3.03
C VAL A 53 -4.65 1.78 -2.49
N PHE A 54 -5.74 1.17 -2.02
CA PHE A 54 -6.86 1.86 -1.39
C PHE A 54 -6.98 1.40 0.05
N ALA A 55 -7.21 2.34 0.96
CA ALA A 55 -7.44 2.10 2.37
C ALA A 55 -8.49 3.09 2.91
N VAL A 56 -8.85 2.95 4.19
CA VAL A 56 -9.82 3.82 4.86
C VAL A 56 -9.09 4.63 5.92
N LEU A 57 -9.20 5.96 5.87
CA LEU A 57 -8.68 6.86 6.89
C LEU A 57 -9.45 6.72 8.21
N PRO A 58 -8.90 7.16 9.35
CA PRO A 58 -9.60 7.12 10.64
C PRO A 58 -10.95 7.85 10.66
N ASP A 59 -11.15 8.84 9.78
CA ASP A 59 -12.40 9.59 9.62
C ASP A 59 -13.43 8.90 8.70
N GLY A 60 -13.12 7.69 8.21
CA GLY A 60 -14.00 6.88 7.35
C GLY A 60 -13.90 7.20 5.86
N ARG A 61 -13.11 8.20 5.44
CA ARG A 61 -12.89 8.47 4.01
C ARG A 61 -11.94 7.46 3.39
N VAL A 62 -12.12 7.17 2.10
CA VAL A 62 -11.17 6.36 1.34
C VAL A 62 -9.94 7.21 1.01
N CYS A 63 -8.75 6.62 1.13
CA CYS A 63 -7.52 7.19 0.61
C CYS A 63 -6.88 6.25 -0.42
N ARG A 64 -6.00 6.82 -1.24
CA ARG A 64 -5.29 6.14 -2.31
C ARG A 64 -3.82 6.52 -2.33
N SER A 65 -2.96 5.56 -2.65
CA SER A 65 -1.57 5.78 -3.05
C SER A 65 -1.25 4.98 -4.30
N ASP A 66 -0.44 5.56 -5.17
CA ASP A 66 -0.01 4.97 -6.44
C ASP A 66 1.48 4.69 -6.42
N TYR A 67 1.88 3.52 -6.92
CA TYR A 67 3.26 3.17 -7.18
C TYR A 67 3.53 3.15 -8.68
N THR A 68 4.63 3.79 -9.08
CA THR A 68 5.28 3.57 -10.39
C THR A 68 6.75 3.20 -10.18
N PRO A 69 7.36 2.42 -11.11
CA PRO A 69 8.77 2.03 -10.99
C PRO A 69 9.73 3.22 -10.86
N GLU A 70 9.40 4.36 -11.48
CA GLU A 70 10.28 5.54 -11.55
C GLU A 70 10.19 6.42 -10.30
N ARG A 71 9.06 6.39 -9.58
CA ARG A 71 8.78 7.30 -8.46
C ARG A 71 8.61 6.61 -7.12
N GLY A 72 8.37 5.30 -7.11
CA GLY A 72 7.92 4.60 -5.93
C GLY A 72 6.49 4.99 -5.56
N TRP A 73 6.16 4.87 -4.27
CA TRP A 73 4.85 5.22 -3.75
C TRP A 73 4.63 6.73 -3.67
N SER A 74 3.45 7.19 -4.10
CA SER A 74 2.95 8.52 -3.78
C SER A 74 2.49 8.61 -2.32
N PRO A 75 2.41 9.81 -1.73
CA PRO A 75 1.72 10.00 -0.46
C PRO A 75 0.28 9.48 -0.50
N LEU A 76 -0.27 9.11 0.66
CA LEU A 76 -1.68 8.75 0.78
C LEU A 76 -2.54 10.01 0.67
N MET A 77 -3.44 10.02 -0.32
CA MET A 77 -4.34 11.14 -0.58
C MET A 77 -5.79 10.70 -0.37
N ALA A 78 -6.57 11.50 0.36
CA ALA A 78 -8.01 11.29 0.48
C ALA A 78 -8.70 11.47 -0.88
N GLY A 79 -9.66 10.57 -1.17
CA GLY A 79 -10.57 10.69 -2.31
C GLY A 79 -11.76 11.60 -2.04
#